data_AF-A0A7S2CT53-F1
#
_entry.id   AF-A0A7S2CT53-F1
#
_cell.length_a   1.000
_cell.length_b   1.000
_cell.length_c   1.000
_cell.angle_alpha   90.00
_cell.angle_beta   90.00
_cell.angle_gamma   90.00
#
_symmetry.space_group_name_H-M   'P 1'
#
loop_
_entity.id
_entity.type
_entity.pdbx_description
1 polymer ?
#
loop_
_entity_poly.entity_id
_entity_poly.type
_entity_poly.pdbx_seq_one_letter_code
_entity_poly.pdbx_strand_id
1 'polypeptide(L)'
;AGCDGQNYNVANYFMLAHDYGYPKVMSSYYFTDTDAGPPSTPVDGGAGCDGQNWVCEHRRTGIANMVAFRKAATGVATSDWQSGNSGNGVAFGRGATAFIAINMDTNSNWSADLDTQVPDGTYTNAIDGTTQITVSGGKVSVDVPTLDAVAFYVE
;
A
#
# COMPACT_ATOMS: atom_id res chain seq x y z
N ALA A 1 -11.53 -13.57 -11.16
CA ALA A 1 -10.61 -12.42 -11.24
C ALA A 1 -9.90 -12.26 -9.89
N GLY A 2 -8.95 -13.16 -9.56
CA GLY A 2 -8.74 -13.54 -8.16
C GLY A 2 -7.33 -13.52 -7.57
N CYS A 3 -6.24 -13.22 -8.31
CA CYS A 3 -4.89 -13.17 -7.71
C CYS A 3 -4.03 -12.00 -8.21
N ASP A 4 -4.13 -11.59 -9.47
CA ASP A 4 -3.21 -10.57 -10.03
C ASP A 4 -3.43 -9.16 -9.48
N GLY A 5 -4.68 -8.79 -9.18
CA GLY A 5 -5.01 -7.45 -8.67
C GLY A 5 -4.44 -7.18 -7.26
N GLN A 6 -4.45 -8.19 -6.39
CA GLN A 6 -3.91 -8.06 -5.03
C GLN A 6 -2.38 -8.01 -5.06
N ASN A 7 -1.74 -8.91 -5.81
CA ASN A 7 -0.29 -8.87 -6.00
C ASN A 7 0.19 -7.53 -6.58
N TYR A 8 -0.55 -6.97 -7.55
CA TYR A 8 -0.25 -5.65 -8.12
C TYR A 8 -0.34 -4.54 -7.05
N ASN A 9 -1.38 -4.56 -6.22
CA ASN A 9 -1.54 -3.56 -5.16
C ASN A 9 -0.39 -3.66 -4.14
N VAL A 10 -0.09 -4.86 -3.64
CA VAL A 10 0.99 -5.08 -2.67
C VAL A 10 2.36 -4.66 -3.24
N ALA A 11 2.65 -4.97 -4.51
CA ALA A 11 3.87 -4.52 -5.17
C ALA A 11 3.97 -2.98 -5.22
N ASN A 12 2.86 -2.30 -5.51
CA ASN A 12 2.81 -0.84 -5.49
C ASN A 12 2.97 -0.28 -4.06
N TYR A 13 2.39 -0.93 -3.06
CA TYR A 13 2.56 -0.52 -1.65
C TYR A 13 4.01 -0.62 -1.23
N PHE A 14 4.69 -1.72 -1.54
CA PHE A 14 6.13 -1.87 -1.28
C PHE A 14 6.96 -0.80 -1.99
N MET A 15 6.71 -0.59 -3.29
CA MET A 15 7.41 0.43 -4.09
C MET A 15 7.23 1.84 -3.51
N LEU A 16 6.03 2.19 -3.05
CA LEU A 16 5.72 3.50 -2.46
C LEU A 16 6.22 3.63 -1.02
N ALA A 17 6.37 2.53 -0.29
CA ALA A 17 6.90 2.55 1.06
C ALA A 17 8.43 2.64 1.11
N HIS A 18 9.13 2.00 0.16
CA HIS A 18 10.59 2.00 0.13
C HIS A 18 11.16 3.38 -0.23
N ASP A 19 12.39 3.65 0.22
CA ASP A 19 13.11 4.89 -0.09
C ASP A 19 13.75 4.94 -1.49
N TYR A 20 13.74 3.84 -2.26
CA TYR A 20 14.51 3.70 -3.50
C TYR A 20 13.84 4.38 -4.69
N GLY A 21 14.59 5.25 -5.36
CA GLY A 21 14.23 5.84 -6.64
C GLY A 21 13.02 6.77 -6.61
N TYR A 22 12.58 7.16 -7.81
CA TYR A 22 11.40 7.99 -8.03
C TYR A 22 10.25 7.10 -8.53
N PRO A 23 9.26 6.75 -7.68
CA PRO A 23 8.20 5.83 -8.06
C PRO A 23 7.28 6.45 -9.11
N LYS A 24 6.86 5.63 -10.07
CA LYS A 24 5.84 5.98 -11.07
C LYS A 24 4.73 4.95 -11.00
N VAL A 25 3.52 5.40 -10.70
CA VAL A 25 2.32 4.56 -10.65
C VAL A 25 1.65 4.59 -12.02
N MET A 26 1.38 3.42 -12.58
CA MET A 26 0.70 3.30 -13.86
C MET A 26 -0.81 3.55 -13.70
N SER A 27 -1.42 4.09 -14.76
CA SER A 27 -2.88 4.23 -14.87
C SER A 27 -3.31 3.76 -16.26
N SER A 28 -4.09 2.70 -16.32
CA SER A 28 -4.36 1.94 -17.53
C SER A 28 -5.81 2.07 -18.00
N TYR A 29 -6.08 1.53 -19.19
CA TYR A 29 -7.41 1.29 -19.73
C TYR A 29 -7.60 -0.20 -20.04
N TYR A 30 -8.84 -0.67 -20.06
CA TYR A 30 -9.14 -2.05 -20.44
C TYR A 30 -9.10 -2.20 -21.96
N PHE A 31 -8.51 -3.29 -22.43
CA PHE A 31 -8.42 -3.62 -23.85
C PHE A 31 -8.68 -5.11 -24.08
N THR A 32 -9.17 -5.46 -25.27
CA THR A 32 -9.40 -6.84 -25.68
C THR A 32 -8.39 -7.34 -26.72
N ASP A 33 -7.58 -6.44 -27.27
CA ASP A 33 -6.52 -6.72 -28.25
C ASP A 33 -5.30 -5.84 -27.92
N THR A 34 -4.09 -6.35 -28.15
CA THR A 34 -2.83 -5.64 -27.95
C THR A 34 -2.68 -4.41 -28.84
N ASP A 35 -3.38 -4.35 -29.97
CA ASP A 35 -3.37 -3.20 -30.88
C ASP A 35 -4.50 -2.18 -30.60
N ALA A 36 -5.29 -2.41 -29.55
CA ALA A 36 -6.40 -1.51 -29.21
C ALA A 36 -5.91 -0.20 -28.58
N GLY A 37 -6.32 0.92 -29.21
CA GLY A 37 -6.13 2.27 -28.67
C GLY A 37 -6.99 2.55 -27.43
N PRO A 38 -6.85 3.75 -26.84
CA PRO A 38 -7.60 4.12 -25.63
C PRO A 38 -9.11 4.21 -25.89
N PRO A 39 -9.95 4.06 -24.84
CA PRO A 39 -11.38 4.28 -24.94
C PRO A 39 -11.73 5.67 -25.49
N SER A 40 -12.80 5.77 -26.27
CA SER A 40 -13.29 7.05 -26.78
C SER A 40 -13.94 7.93 -25.71
N THR A 41 -14.26 7.35 -24.54
CA THR A 41 -14.80 8.05 -23.38
C THR A 41 -13.69 8.81 -22.65
N PRO A 42 -13.85 10.13 -22.40
CA PRO A 42 -12.90 10.91 -21.62
C PRO A 42 -12.71 10.34 -20.20
N VAL A 43 -11.47 10.39 -19.70
CA VAL A 43 -11.16 10.02 -18.31
C VAL A 43 -11.67 11.06 -17.30
N ASP A 44 -11.87 12.30 -17.75
CA ASP A 44 -12.33 13.44 -16.97
C ASP A 44 -13.81 13.74 -17.29
N GLY A 45 -14.70 13.64 -16.29
CA GLY A 45 -16.14 13.88 -16.50
C GLY A 45 -17.11 13.09 -15.61
N GLY A 46 -16.60 12.43 -14.56
CA GLY A 46 -17.42 11.70 -13.58
C GLY A 46 -17.67 10.23 -13.89
N ALA A 47 -17.37 9.77 -15.11
CA ALA A 47 -17.56 8.38 -15.55
C ALA A 47 -16.28 7.67 -16.05
N GLY A 48 -15.10 8.30 -15.93
CA GLY A 48 -13.86 7.73 -16.47
C GLY A 48 -13.43 6.44 -15.75
N CYS A 49 -13.31 6.49 -14.43
CA CYS A 49 -12.88 5.36 -13.62
C CYS A 49 -14.07 4.46 -13.24
N ASP A 50 -14.70 3.90 -14.25
CA ASP A 50 -15.93 3.10 -14.15
C ASP A 50 -15.69 1.59 -13.98
N GLY A 51 -14.42 1.15 -14.00
CA GLY A 51 -14.06 -0.26 -13.96
C GLY A 51 -14.41 -1.02 -15.24
N GLN A 52 -14.70 -0.30 -16.33
CA GLN A 52 -15.04 -0.88 -17.64
C GLN A 52 -14.16 -0.33 -18.77
N ASN A 53 -13.96 0.99 -18.79
CA ASN A 53 -13.15 1.68 -19.80
C ASN A 53 -11.77 2.00 -19.24
N TRP A 54 -11.72 2.68 -18.09
CA TRP A 54 -10.47 3.04 -17.43
C TRP A 54 -10.29 2.26 -16.13
N VAL A 55 -9.07 1.75 -15.92
CA VAL A 55 -8.71 0.99 -14.72
C VAL A 55 -8.48 1.93 -13.54
N CYS A 56 -7.83 3.07 -13.78
CA CYS A 56 -7.54 4.11 -12.79
C CYS A 56 -6.89 3.59 -11.50
N GLU A 57 -5.83 2.80 -11.63
CA GLU A 57 -5.10 2.22 -10.50
C GLU A 57 -4.64 3.29 -9.50
N HIS A 58 -4.25 4.47 -9.99
CA HIS A 58 -3.88 5.63 -9.17
C HIS A 58 -4.99 6.15 -8.23
N ARG A 59 -6.26 5.81 -8.48
CA ARG A 59 -7.40 6.18 -7.62
C ARG A 59 -7.81 5.09 -6.63
N ARG A 60 -7.24 3.90 -6.71
CA ARG A 60 -7.50 2.86 -5.71
C ARG A 60 -7.04 3.38 -4.36
N THR A 61 -7.91 3.32 -3.36
CA THR A 61 -7.72 3.95 -2.04
C THR A 61 -6.33 3.70 -1.47
N GLY A 62 -5.91 2.43 -1.39
CA GLY A 62 -4.59 2.08 -0.87
C GLY A 62 -3.43 2.68 -1.68
N ILE A 63 -3.50 2.68 -3.02
CA ILE A 63 -2.44 3.26 -3.86
C ILE A 63 -2.37 4.78 -3.69
N ALA A 64 -3.53 5.46 -3.74
CA ALA A 64 -3.61 6.91 -3.57
C ALA A 64 -3.09 7.35 -2.20
N ASN A 65 -3.48 6.64 -1.13
CA ASN A 65 -3.03 6.92 0.23
C ASN A 65 -1.54 6.58 0.41
N MET A 66 -1.03 5.54 -0.25
CA MET A 66 0.41 5.23 -0.24
C MET A 66 1.26 6.29 -0.98
N VAL A 67 0.67 7.08 -1.88
CA VAL A 67 1.35 8.28 -2.42
C VAL A 67 1.49 9.36 -1.32
N ALA A 68 0.47 9.55 -0.48
CA ALA A 68 0.57 10.43 0.69
C ALA A 68 1.59 9.91 1.71
N PHE A 69 1.61 8.59 1.95
CA PHE A 69 2.66 7.93 2.75
C PHE A 69 4.07 8.23 2.21
N ARG A 70 4.31 8.03 0.90
CA ARG A 70 5.63 8.30 0.28
C ARG A 70 6.04 9.76 0.47
N LYS A 71 5.07 10.69 0.37
CA LYS A 71 5.28 12.12 0.57
C LYS A 71 5.65 12.44 2.02
N ALA A 72 4.93 11.89 2.99
CA ALA A 72 5.23 12.07 4.42
C ALA A 72 6.64 11.56 4.78
N ALA A 73 7.04 10.42 4.21
CA ALA A 73 8.35 9.80 4.42
C ALA A 73 9.48 10.34 3.51
N THR A 74 9.36 11.55 2.93
CA THR A 74 10.36 12.09 2.00
C THR A 74 11.71 12.29 2.70
N GLY A 75 12.79 11.80 2.10
CA GLY A 75 14.15 11.98 2.62
C GLY A 75 14.52 11.11 3.84
N VAL A 76 13.59 10.29 4.34
CA VAL A 76 13.86 9.40 5.47
C VAL A 76 14.30 8.02 4.97
N ALA A 77 15.37 7.43 5.50
CA ALA A 77 15.80 6.10 5.08
C ALA A 77 14.84 5.00 5.56
N THR A 78 14.86 3.84 4.91
CA THR A 78 14.22 2.62 5.42
C THR A 78 14.85 2.19 6.75
N SER A 79 14.02 1.83 7.73
CA SER A 79 14.43 1.42 9.09
C SER A 79 13.62 0.20 9.58
N ASP A 80 13.98 -0.34 10.75
CA ASP A 80 13.16 -1.31 11.51
C ASP A 80 12.70 -2.54 10.71
N TRP A 81 13.59 -3.04 9.83
CA TRP A 81 13.28 -4.18 8.97
C TRP A 81 13.06 -5.44 9.80
N GLN A 82 11.88 -6.03 9.63
CA GLN A 82 11.40 -7.20 10.35
C GLN A 82 10.78 -8.18 9.35
N SER A 83 10.94 -9.47 9.60
CA SER A 83 10.36 -10.54 8.80
C SER A 83 9.54 -11.48 9.68
N GLY A 84 8.43 -11.97 9.18
CA GLY A 84 7.54 -12.89 9.89
C GLY A 84 6.79 -13.82 8.96
N ASN A 85 5.75 -14.46 9.49
CA ASN A 85 4.86 -15.36 8.75
C ASN A 85 5.57 -16.41 7.88
N SER A 86 6.50 -17.19 8.48
CA SER A 86 7.28 -18.22 7.77
C SER A 86 8.05 -17.70 6.54
N GLY A 87 8.39 -16.41 6.51
CA GLY A 87 9.10 -15.76 5.40
C GLY A 87 8.20 -15.05 4.39
N ASN A 88 6.88 -15.13 4.54
CA ASN A 88 5.91 -14.44 3.69
C ASN A 88 5.53 -13.04 4.21
N GLY A 89 5.92 -12.70 5.43
CA GLY A 89 5.64 -11.41 6.06
C GLY A 89 6.89 -10.52 6.10
N VAL A 90 6.74 -9.25 5.76
CA VAL A 90 7.78 -8.24 5.92
C VAL A 90 7.20 -6.96 6.50
N ALA A 91 7.91 -6.32 7.40
CA ALA A 91 7.56 -5.01 7.92
C ALA A 91 8.80 -4.12 8.03
N PHE A 92 8.62 -2.81 7.85
CA PHE A 92 9.69 -1.83 7.97
C PHE A 92 9.14 -0.43 8.19
N GLY A 93 9.97 0.41 8.80
CA GLY A 93 9.72 1.82 9.02
C GLY A 93 10.40 2.72 7.98
N ARG A 94 10.02 4.00 8.05
CA ARG A 94 10.72 5.14 7.48
C ARG A 94 11.04 6.08 8.64
N GLY A 95 11.97 5.65 9.50
CA GLY A 95 12.25 6.30 10.78
C GLY A 95 10.96 6.51 11.59
N ALA A 96 10.85 7.68 12.23
CA ALA A 96 9.67 8.05 13.00
C ALA A 96 8.48 8.55 12.17
N THR A 97 8.54 8.52 10.83
CA THR A 97 7.53 9.16 9.98
C THR A 97 6.45 8.22 9.47
N ALA A 98 6.79 6.96 9.19
CA ALA A 98 5.88 6.03 8.56
C ALA A 98 6.29 4.58 8.79
N PHE A 99 5.33 3.66 8.69
CA PHE A 99 5.56 2.24 8.89
C PHE A 99 4.60 1.40 8.04
N ILE A 100 5.10 0.27 7.52
CA ILE A 100 4.30 -0.69 6.75
C ILE A 100 4.59 -2.12 7.19
N ALA A 101 3.56 -2.96 7.20
CA ALA A 101 3.63 -4.41 7.28
C ALA A 101 2.88 -5.03 6.10
N ILE A 102 3.47 -6.03 5.46
CA ILE A 102 2.99 -6.68 4.24
C ILE A 102 2.96 -8.18 4.49
N ASN A 103 1.90 -8.83 4.01
CA ASN A 103 1.74 -10.28 4.04
C ASN A 103 1.51 -10.83 2.63
N MET A 104 2.47 -11.61 2.15
CA MET A 104 2.41 -12.30 0.85
C MET A 104 1.85 -13.73 0.95
N ASP A 105 1.42 -14.17 2.13
CA ASP A 105 0.81 -15.49 2.30
C ASP A 105 -0.62 -15.48 1.72
N THR A 106 -0.99 -16.55 1.02
CA THR A 106 -2.30 -16.69 0.37
C THR A 106 -3.33 -17.36 1.25
N ASN A 107 -2.91 -18.00 2.34
CA ASN A 107 -3.71 -18.93 3.13
C ASN A 107 -3.92 -18.49 4.58
N SER A 108 -3.06 -17.62 5.10
CA SER A 108 -3.11 -17.20 6.51
C SER A 108 -2.80 -15.71 6.70
N ASN A 109 -3.64 -15.05 7.50
CA ASN A 109 -3.38 -13.71 8.00
C ASN A 109 -2.14 -13.74 8.91
N TRP A 110 -1.43 -12.63 8.94
CA TRP A 110 -0.26 -12.46 9.79
C TRP A 110 -0.58 -11.53 10.96
N SER A 111 -0.77 -12.11 12.14
CA SER A 111 -0.82 -11.38 13.40
C SER A 111 0.60 -11.15 13.90
N ALA A 112 0.98 -9.89 14.13
CA ALA A 112 2.36 -9.52 14.42
C ALA A 112 2.45 -8.39 15.46
N ASP A 113 3.33 -8.56 16.42
CA ASP A 113 3.85 -7.48 17.26
C ASP A 113 5.18 -7.01 16.65
N LEU A 114 5.20 -5.76 16.21
CA LEU A 114 6.32 -5.19 15.45
C LEU A 114 6.90 -3.97 16.18
N ASP A 115 8.22 -3.83 16.12
CA ASP A 115 8.90 -2.64 16.61
C ASP A 115 8.79 -1.51 15.57
N THR A 116 8.55 -0.28 16.03
CA THR A 116 8.45 0.90 15.19
C THR A 116 9.02 2.13 15.89
N GLN A 117 9.61 3.03 15.11
CA GLN A 117 10.06 4.33 15.60
C GLN A 117 8.97 5.41 15.49
N VAL A 118 7.83 5.11 14.85
CA VAL A 118 6.70 6.03 14.80
C VAL A 118 6.27 6.36 16.24
N PRO A 119 6.00 7.63 16.58
CA PRO A 119 5.59 8.02 17.93
C PRO A 119 4.32 7.30 18.40
N ASP A 120 4.15 7.24 19.71
CA ASP A 120 2.91 6.73 20.32
C ASP A 120 1.71 7.58 19.87
N GLY A 121 0.63 6.91 19.47
CA GLY A 121 -0.52 7.58 18.91
C GLY A 121 -1.46 6.62 18.19
N THR A 122 -2.56 7.18 17.68
CA THR A 122 -3.53 6.45 16.86
C THR A 122 -3.51 7.01 15.44
N TYR A 123 -3.32 6.12 14.48
CA TYR A 123 -3.16 6.43 13.07
C TYR A 123 -4.20 5.69 12.24
N THR A 124 -4.60 6.26 11.11
CA THR A 124 -5.47 5.56 10.17
C THR A 124 -4.65 4.64 9.27
N ASN A 125 -5.11 3.42 9.06
CA ASN A 125 -4.56 2.49 8.08
C ASN A 125 -4.70 3.11 6.68
N ALA A 126 -3.57 3.43 6.05
CA ALA A 126 -3.53 4.01 4.72
C ALA A 126 -4.10 3.07 3.64
N ILE A 127 -4.05 1.75 3.86
CA ILE A 127 -4.47 0.77 2.86
C ILE A 127 -5.99 0.77 2.67
N ASP A 128 -6.75 0.77 3.75
CA ASP A 128 -8.23 0.80 3.71
C ASP A 128 -8.83 2.21 3.94
N GLY A 129 -8.08 3.12 4.57
CA GLY A 129 -8.49 4.49 4.87
C GLY A 129 -9.44 4.62 6.07
N THR A 130 -9.69 3.55 6.82
CA THR A 130 -10.72 3.50 7.87
C THR A 130 -10.26 2.88 9.18
N THR A 131 -9.47 1.80 9.14
CA THR A 131 -9.07 1.05 10.33
C THR A 131 -8.08 1.88 11.14
N GLN A 132 -8.21 1.90 12.47
CA GLN A 132 -7.27 2.61 13.34
C GLN A 132 -6.19 1.67 13.87
N ILE A 133 -4.97 2.17 13.91
CA ILE A 133 -3.76 1.49 14.35
C ILE A 133 -3.20 2.27 15.51
N THR A 134 -2.89 1.60 16.62
CA THR A 134 -2.32 2.25 17.80
C THR A 134 -0.87 1.84 17.98
N VAL A 135 0.00 2.83 18.10
CA VAL A 135 1.40 2.66 18.49
C VAL A 135 1.53 3.01 19.96
N SER A 136 2.23 2.16 20.71
CA SER A 136 2.48 2.38 22.14
C SER A 136 3.82 1.76 22.54
N GLY A 137 4.67 2.54 23.20
CA GLY A 137 5.98 2.09 23.66
C GLY A 137 6.90 1.63 22.54
N GLY A 138 6.80 2.25 21.35
CA GLY A 138 7.60 1.88 20.17
C GLY A 138 7.20 0.53 19.56
N LYS A 139 5.99 0.04 19.85
CA LYS A 139 5.44 -1.20 19.32
C LYS A 139 4.07 -0.99 18.69
N VAL A 140 3.75 -1.84 17.72
CA VAL A 140 2.44 -1.91 17.08
C VAL A 140 2.03 -3.37 16.91
N SER A 141 0.78 -3.68 17.27
CA SER A 141 0.17 -5.00 17.02
C SER A 141 -0.77 -4.88 15.83
N VAL A 142 -0.55 -5.67 14.78
CA VAL A 142 -1.33 -5.63 13.54
C VAL A 142 -1.74 -7.03 13.10
N ASP A 143 -2.93 -7.13 12.52
CA ASP A 143 -3.40 -8.30 11.78
C ASP A 143 -3.40 -7.97 10.27
N VAL A 144 -2.40 -8.48 9.54
CA VAL A 144 -2.26 -8.23 8.10
C VAL A 144 -2.98 -9.34 7.32
N PRO A 145 -4.02 -9.03 6.52
CA PRO A 145 -4.74 -10.02 5.72
C PRO A 145 -3.84 -10.75 4.71
N THR A 146 -4.32 -11.87 4.15
CA THR A 146 -3.63 -12.55 3.05
C THR A 146 -3.51 -11.65 1.83
N LEU A 147 -2.34 -11.65 1.18
CA LEU A 147 -2.02 -10.84 0.00
C LEU A 147 -2.37 -9.35 0.16
N ASP A 148 -2.09 -8.78 1.34
CA ASP A 148 -2.39 -7.39 1.64
C ASP A 148 -1.34 -6.74 2.57
N ALA A 149 -1.58 -5.49 2.94
CA ALA A 149 -0.72 -4.71 3.80
C ALA A 149 -1.51 -3.90 4.85
N VAL A 150 -0.79 -3.45 5.87
CA VAL A 150 -1.21 -2.43 6.82
C VAL A 150 -0.14 -1.36 6.83
N ALA A 151 -0.51 -0.10 6.65
CA ALA A 151 0.44 1.01 6.57
C ALA A 151 -0.09 2.23 7.31
N PHE A 152 0.78 3.01 7.94
CA PHE A 152 0.42 4.25 8.61
C PHE A 152 1.58 5.23 8.62
N TYR A 153 1.27 6.51 8.77
CA TYR A 153 2.24 7.59 8.75
C TYR A 153 1.79 8.78 9.61
N VAL A 154 2.75 9.60 10.02
CA VAL A 154 2.51 10.89 10.67
C VAL A 154 2.18 11.91 9.58
N GLU A 155 1.00 12.53 9.67
CA GLU A 155 0.55 13.58 8.74
C GLU A 155 1.34 14.89 8.85
#